data_AF-A0AAN0R241-F1
#
_entry.id   AF-A0AAN0R241-F1
#
_cell.length_a   1.000
_cell.length_b   1.000
_cell.length_c   1.000
_cell.angle_alpha   90.00
_cell.angle_beta   90.00
_cell.angle_gamma   90.00
#
_symmetry.space_group_name_H-M   'P 1'
#
loop_
_entity.id
_entity.type
_entity.pdbx_description
1 polymer ?
#
loop_
_entity_poly.entity_id
_entity_poly.type
_entity_poly.pdbx_seq_one_letter_code
_entity_poly.pdbx_strand_id
1 'polypeptide(L)'
;MAAAQHEVKPQPIDAIAWYQCDHLGTPMELTDHHGEVAWAGQYKAWGDVHEVCSEWAKQVGMSNPIRFQGQYHDHKTGLHYNRYRYYDPSVGRFVSQDPISYT
;
A
#
# COMPACT_ATOMS: atom_id res chain seq x y z
N MET A 1 -4.99 -23.50 35.28
CA MET A 1 -5.86 -22.99 34.20
C MET A 1 -5.20 -23.37 32.88
N ALA A 2 -5.83 -24.21 32.06
CA ALA A 2 -5.28 -24.61 30.77
C ALA A 2 -5.50 -23.47 29.77
N ALA A 3 -4.43 -23.01 29.12
CA ALA A 3 -4.52 -22.05 28.03
C ALA A 3 -5.26 -22.73 26.87
N ALA A 4 -6.39 -22.16 26.45
CA ALA A 4 -7.06 -22.60 25.22
C ALA A 4 -6.10 -22.37 24.06
N GLN A 5 -5.67 -23.44 23.40
CA GLN A 5 -4.90 -23.35 22.17
C GLN A 5 -5.80 -22.70 21.12
N HIS A 6 -5.42 -21.50 20.67
CA HIS A 6 -6.13 -20.82 19.59
C HIS A 6 -5.83 -21.58 18.29
N GLU A 7 -6.78 -22.41 17.87
CA GLU A 7 -6.70 -23.18 16.64
C GLU A 7 -6.94 -22.22 15.45
N VAL A 8 -5.85 -21.72 14.85
CA VAL A 8 -5.94 -20.85 13.68
C VAL A 8 -6.36 -21.71 12.48
N LYS A 9 -7.63 -21.61 12.08
CA LYS A 9 -8.09 -22.21 10.83
C LYS A 9 -7.60 -21.36 9.65
N PRO A 10 -6.92 -21.95 8.65
CA PRO A 10 -6.51 -21.19 7.47
C PRO A 10 -7.76 -20.67 6.76
N GLN A 11 -7.76 -19.38 6.43
CA GLN A 11 -8.80 -18.78 5.60
C GLN A 11 -8.49 -19.05 4.13
N PRO A 12 -9.51 -19.22 3.28
CA PRO A 12 -9.30 -19.31 1.84
C PRO A 12 -8.68 -18.00 1.30
N ILE A 13 -7.94 -18.13 0.20
CA ILE A 13 -7.49 -16.97 -0.58
C ILE A 13 -8.64 -16.60 -1.52
N ASP A 14 -9.31 -15.48 -1.25
CA ASP A 14 -10.50 -15.05 -1.99
C ASP A 14 -10.16 -14.38 -3.32
N ALA A 15 -8.97 -13.79 -3.45
CA ALA A 15 -8.50 -13.12 -4.66
C ALA A 15 -6.97 -13.15 -4.78
N ILE A 16 -6.48 -13.19 -6.02
CA ILE A 16 -5.05 -13.06 -6.36
C ILE A 16 -4.91 -11.95 -7.40
N ALA A 17 -3.87 -11.13 -7.24
CA ALA A 17 -3.48 -10.09 -8.18
C ALA A 17 -1.94 -9.99 -8.26
N TRP A 18 -1.45 -9.39 -9.35
CA TRP A 18 -0.02 -9.23 -9.61
C TRP A 18 0.34 -7.76 -9.72
N TYR A 19 1.41 -7.37 -9.02
CA TYR A 19 1.96 -6.02 -9.11
C TYR A 19 2.67 -5.79 -10.43
N GLN A 20 2.32 -4.67 -11.09
CA GLN A 20 3.07 -4.12 -12.19
C GLN A 20 3.74 -2.85 -11.70
N CYS A 21 5.06 -2.89 -11.57
CA CYS A 21 5.84 -1.79 -11.00
C CYS A 21 6.61 -1.01 -12.06
N ASP A 22 6.91 0.25 -11.75
CA ASP A 22 7.91 1.02 -12.49
C ASP A 22 9.35 0.52 -12.21
N HIS A 23 10.33 1.16 -12.83
CA HIS A 23 11.76 0.85 -12.65
C HIS A 23 12.29 1.06 -11.22
N LEU A 24 11.57 1.79 -10.37
CA LEU A 24 11.91 2.01 -8.96
C LEU A 24 11.19 1.02 -8.03
N GLY A 25 10.34 0.14 -8.57
CA GLY A 25 9.53 -0.78 -7.79
C GLY A 25 8.25 -0.17 -7.25
N THR A 26 7.86 1.04 -7.67
CA THR A 26 6.58 1.65 -7.29
C THR A 26 5.43 0.91 -7.98
N PRO A 27 4.43 0.41 -7.26
CA PRO A 27 3.23 -0.17 -7.85
C PRO A 27 2.50 0.83 -8.75
N MET A 28 2.43 0.56 -10.04
CA MET A 28 1.64 1.37 -10.98
C MET A 28 0.26 0.75 -11.18
N GLU A 29 0.19 -0.57 -11.26
CA GLU A 29 -1.06 -1.32 -11.48
C GLU A 29 -1.05 -2.64 -10.70
N LEU A 30 -2.25 -3.16 -10.42
CA LEU A 30 -2.47 -4.55 -10.06
C LEU A 30 -3.37 -5.18 -11.13
N THR A 31 -2.93 -6.29 -11.71
CA THR A 31 -3.74 -7.08 -12.66
C THR A 31 -4.41 -8.25 -11.96
N ASP A 32 -5.65 -8.58 -12.33
CA ASP A 32 -6.36 -9.74 -11.82
C ASP A 32 -5.94 -11.05 -12.51
N HIS A 33 -6.62 -12.14 -12.18
CA HIS A 33 -6.35 -13.48 -12.70
C HIS A 33 -6.73 -13.70 -14.17
N HIS A 34 -7.44 -12.75 -14.78
CA HIS A 34 -7.67 -12.70 -16.21
C HIS A 34 -6.64 -11.82 -16.94
N GLY A 35 -5.77 -11.13 -16.19
CA GLY A 35 -4.80 -10.18 -16.72
C GLY A 35 -5.37 -8.77 -16.91
N GLU A 36 -6.57 -8.50 -16.42
CA GLU A 36 -7.22 -7.19 -16.52
C GLU A 36 -6.79 -6.27 -15.37
N VAL A 37 -6.75 -4.96 -15.61
CA VAL A 37 -6.38 -3.99 -14.57
C VAL A 37 -7.47 -3.94 -13.49
N ALA A 38 -7.11 -4.36 -12.28
CA ALA A 38 -7.98 -4.36 -11.10
C ALA A 38 -7.82 -3.07 -10.30
N TRP A 39 -6.60 -2.57 -10.18
CA TRP A 39 -6.26 -1.32 -9.50
C TRP A 39 -5.17 -0.59 -10.30
N ALA A 40 -5.25 0.74 -10.37
CA ALA A 40 -4.21 1.58 -10.97
C ALA A 40 -3.96 2.81 -10.11
N GLY A 41 -2.67 3.17 -9.97
CA GLY A 41 -2.22 4.35 -9.24
C GLY A 41 -1.64 5.40 -10.19
N GLN A 42 -2.24 6.59 -10.19
CA GLN A 42 -1.72 7.75 -10.91
C GLN A 42 -1.01 8.68 -9.94
N TYR A 43 0.32 8.61 -9.92
CA TYR A 43 1.16 9.34 -8.98
C TYR A 43 1.52 10.74 -9.48
N LYS A 44 1.47 11.72 -8.58
CA LYS A 44 2.19 12.99 -8.73
C LYS A 44 3.67 12.80 -8.39
N ALA A 45 4.48 13.79 -8.73
CA ALA A 45 5.94 13.75 -8.53
C ALA A 45 6.39 13.42 -7.10
N TRP A 46 5.59 13.79 -6.08
CA TRP A 46 5.92 13.61 -4.66
C TRP A 46 5.07 12.55 -3.95
N GLY A 47 4.52 11.59 -4.70
CA GLY A 47 3.92 10.39 -4.12
C GLY A 47 2.44 10.47 -3.76
N ASP A 48 1.82 11.66 -3.87
CA ASP A 48 0.36 11.76 -3.85
C ASP A 48 -0.24 10.97 -5.01
N VAL A 49 -1.29 10.20 -4.77
CA VAL A 49 -1.79 9.19 -5.71
C VAL A 49 -3.30 9.30 -5.88
N HIS A 50 -3.74 9.27 -7.13
CA HIS A 50 -5.13 9.01 -7.46
C HIS A 50 -5.31 7.54 -7.82
N GLU A 51 -6.17 6.85 -7.09
CA GLU A 51 -6.40 5.40 -7.23
C GLU A 51 -7.69 5.14 -8.02
N VAL A 52 -7.62 4.21 -8.97
CA VAL A 52 -8.77 3.75 -9.76
C VAL A 52 -8.90 2.24 -9.59
N CYS A 53 -10.09 1.78 -9.18
CA CYS A 53 -10.39 0.35 -9.02
C CYS A 53 -11.48 -0.09 -10.01
N SER A 54 -11.32 -1.28 -10.58
CA SER A 54 -12.37 -1.96 -11.34
C SER A 54 -13.53 -2.38 -10.43
N GLU A 55 -14.69 -2.69 -11.02
CA GLU A 55 -15.85 -3.16 -10.26
C GLU A 55 -15.56 -4.49 -9.54
N TRP A 56 -14.82 -5.40 -10.18
CA TRP A 56 -14.39 -6.65 -9.55
C TRP A 56 -13.49 -6.37 -8.33
N ALA A 57 -12.50 -5.47 -8.48
CA ALA A 57 -11.61 -5.10 -7.38
C ALA A 57 -12.38 -4.52 -6.19
N LYS A 58 -13.40 -3.68 -6.44
CA LYS A 58 -14.28 -3.14 -5.38
C LYS A 58 -15.09 -4.25 -4.70
N GLN A 59 -15.64 -5.21 -5.47
CA GLN A 59 -16.43 -6.32 -4.94
C GLN A 59 -15.63 -7.22 -4.00
N VAL A 60 -14.36 -7.50 -4.33
CA VAL A 60 -13.48 -8.33 -3.49
C VAL A 60 -12.75 -7.52 -2.42
N GLY A 61 -12.99 -6.22 -2.30
CA GLY A 61 -12.34 -5.34 -1.33
C GLY A 61 -10.84 -5.14 -1.57
N MET A 62 -10.39 -5.24 -2.83
CA MET A 62 -8.99 -5.05 -3.18
C MET A 62 -8.57 -3.59 -3.01
N SER A 63 -7.42 -3.41 -2.36
CA SER A 63 -6.74 -2.13 -2.22
C SER A 63 -5.23 -2.36 -2.24
N ASN A 64 -4.47 -1.30 -2.50
CA ASN A 64 -3.02 -1.35 -2.44
C ASN A 64 -2.54 -0.24 -1.48
N PRO A 65 -1.94 -0.57 -0.32
CA PRO A 65 -1.32 0.41 0.57
C PRO A 65 0.14 0.70 0.21
N ILE A 66 0.77 -0.05 -0.70
CA ILE A 66 2.19 0.15 -1.04
C ILE A 66 2.32 1.40 -1.92
N ARG A 67 3.33 2.22 -1.63
CA ARG A 67 3.60 3.51 -2.30
C ARG A 67 5.01 3.49 -2.89
N PHE A 68 5.71 4.63 -2.86
CA PHE A 68 7.13 4.69 -3.23
C PHE A 68 7.98 3.76 -2.36
N GLN A 69 9.24 3.58 -2.74
CA GLN A 69 10.16 2.65 -2.06
C GLN A 69 10.15 2.81 -0.53
N GLY A 70 9.80 1.71 0.16
CA GLY A 70 9.75 1.64 1.63
C GLY A 70 8.49 2.23 2.28
N GLN A 71 7.56 2.77 1.49
CA GLN A 71 6.40 3.48 2.00
C GLN A 71 5.14 2.60 2.04
N TYR A 72 4.41 2.70 3.16
CA TYR A 72 3.09 2.14 3.37
C TYR A 72 2.09 3.25 3.68
N HIS A 73 0.97 3.30 2.97
CA HIS A 73 -0.10 4.26 3.21
C HIS A 73 -0.91 3.88 4.46
N ASP A 74 -0.80 4.72 5.49
CA ASP A 74 -1.67 4.65 6.65
C ASP A 74 -2.97 5.42 6.38
N HIS A 75 -4.00 4.68 5.97
CA HIS A 75 -5.33 5.22 5.67
C HIS A 75 -5.96 6.01 6.83
N LYS A 76 -5.55 5.79 8.09
CA LYS A 76 -6.09 6.54 9.24
C LYS A 76 -5.59 7.98 9.27
N THR A 77 -4.36 8.20 8.82
CA THR A 77 -3.69 9.50 8.88
C THR A 77 -3.55 10.15 7.51
N GLY A 78 -3.64 9.38 6.43
CA GLY A 78 -3.30 9.82 5.07
C GLY A 78 -1.80 9.95 4.83
N LEU A 79 -0.96 9.64 5.83
CA LEU A 79 0.49 9.73 5.74
C LEU A 79 1.07 8.41 5.27
N HIS A 80 2.26 8.49 4.67
CA HIS A 80 3.02 7.33 4.25
C HIS A 80 4.04 6.97 5.33
N TYR A 81 3.84 5.85 6.00
CA TYR A 81 4.80 5.31 6.94
C TYR A 81 6.03 4.80 6.18
N ASN A 82 7.20 5.31 6.54
CA ASN A 82 8.49 4.93 5.99
C ASN A 82 9.44 4.56 7.14
N ARG A 83 9.17 3.41 7.77
CA ARG A 83 9.91 2.79 8.90
C ARG A 83 10.10 3.65 10.15
N TYR A 84 10.87 4.73 10.09
CA TYR A 84 11.16 5.60 11.23
C TYR A 84 10.47 6.96 11.16
N ARG A 85 9.83 7.27 10.02
CA ARG A 85 9.17 8.55 9.80
C ARG A 85 7.87 8.39 9.03
N TYR A 86 6.99 9.36 9.21
CA TYR A 86 5.82 9.55 8.35
C TYR A 86 6.11 10.63 7.31
N TYR A 87 5.80 10.34 6.06
CA TYR A 87 5.91 11.23 4.93
C TYR A 87 4.52 11.75 4.54
N ASP A 88 4.39 13.05 4.39
CA ASP A 88 3.18 13.69 3.89
C ASP A 88 3.30 13.88 2.37
N PRO A 89 2.56 13.10 1.56
CA PRO A 89 2.63 13.23 0.10
C PRO A 89 1.99 14.53 -0.43
N SER A 90 1.12 15.18 0.34
CA SER A 90 0.46 16.42 -0.09
C SER A 90 1.42 17.62 -0.08
N VAL A 91 2.38 17.60 0.86
CA VAL A 91 3.43 18.64 0.99
C VAL A 91 4.78 18.15 0.45
N GLY A 92 4.95 16.84 0.28
CA GLY A 92 6.14 16.22 -0.29
C GLY A 92 7.31 16.11 0.69
N ARG A 93 7.07 15.93 2.00
CA ARG A 93 8.14 15.87 3.03
C ARG A 93 7.81 15.02 4.25
N PHE A 94 8.83 14.65 5.00
CA PHE A 94 8.64 14.04 6.32
C PHE A 94 8.05 15.04 7.32
N VAL A 95 7.15 14.56 8.18
CA VAL A 95 6.50 15.37 9.23
C VAL A 95 7.35 15.49 10.50
N SER A 96 8.47 14.76 10.57
CA SER A 96 9.42 14.79 11.68
C SER A 96 10.86 14.94 11.18
N GLN A 97 11.73 15.43 12.05
CA GLN A 97 13.17 15.49 11.80
C GLN A 97 13.77 14.09 11.61
N ASP A 98 14.93 14.02 10.95
CA ASP A 98 15.65 12.77 10.77
C ASP A 98 16.14 12.23 12.12
N PRO A 99 15.77 10.99 12.52
CA PRO A 99 16.17 10.41 13.80
C PRO A 99 17.68 10.20 13.94
N ILE A 100 18.42 10.07 12.84
CA ILE A 100 19.87 9.85 12.91
C ILE A 100 20.56 11.09 13.46
N SER A 101 20.05 12.29 13.15
CA SER A 101 20.64 13.60 13.49
C SER A 101 22.10 13.75 13.06
N TYR A 102 22.50 14.97 12.69
CA TYR A 102 23.93 15.30 12.47
C TYR A 102 24.46 16.27 13.55
N THR A 103 23.73 16.41 14.65
CA THR A 103 24.14 17.26 15.79
C THR A 103 24.83 16.46 16.87
#